data_AF-A0A7V9HA94-F1
#
_entry.id   AF-A0A7V9HA94-F1
#
_cell.length_a   1.000
_cell.length_b   1.000
_cell.length_c   1.000
_cell.angle_alpha   90.00
_cell.angle_beta   90.00
_cell.angle_gamma   90.00
#
_symmetry.space_group_name_H-M   'P 1'
#
loop_
_entity.id
_entity.type
_entity.pdbx_description
1 polymer ?
#
loop_
_entity_poly.entity_id
_entity_poly.type
_entity_poly.pdbx_seq_one_letter_code
_entity_poly.pdbx_strand_id
1 'polypeptide(L)' 'MDAHRLRELEAEARHAKERHDLYRAKMYGPRPTDPAEFRELERHYRAAAERLRHAKAQDDGSA' A
#
# COMPACT_ATOMS: atom_id res chain seq x y z
N MET A 1 15.30 11.50 -7.91
CA MET A 1 15.06 10.70 -6.68
C MET A 1 16.05 9.53 -6.67
N ASP A 2 16.45 8.99 -5.52
CA ASP A 2 17.35 7.82 -5.50
C ASP A 2 16.62 6.55 -5.99
N ALA A 3 17.19 5.85 -6.97
CA ALA A 3 16.58 4.64 -7.53
C ALA A 3 16.37 3.51 -6.50
N HIS A 4 17.22 3.44 -5.47
CA HIS A 4 17.03 2.52 -4.35
C HIS A 4 15.76 2.86 -3.55
N ARG A 5 15.58 4.15 -3.25
CA ARG A 5 14.44 4.64 -2.48
C ARG A 5 13.12 4.41 -3.21
N LEU A 6 13.11 4.56 -4.54
CA LEU A 6 11.93 4.25 -5.35
C LEU A 6 11.55 2.76 -5.23
N ARG A 7 12.52 1.85 -5.35
CA ARG A 7 12.27 0.40 -5.20
C ARG A 7 11.76 0.02 -3.81
N GLU A 8 12.28 0.65 -2.75
CA GLU A 8 11.77 0.44 -1.39
C GLU A 8 10.30 0.84 -1.26
N LEU A 9 9.92 1.98 -1.82
CA LEU A 9 8.53 2.44 -1.81
C LEU A 9 7.62 1.53 -2.66
N GLU A 10 8.14 0.97 -3.76
CA GLU A 10 7.41 -0.02 -4.56
C GLU A 10 7.18 -1.33 -3.78
N ALA A 11 8.19 -1.81 -3.07
CA ALA A 11 8.08 -2.99 -2.21
C ALA A 11 7.10 -2.75 -1.06
N GLU A 12 7.16 -1.59 -0.40
CA GLU A 12 6.23 -1.21 0.68
C GLU A 12 4.78 -1.16 0.17
N ALA A 13 4.52 -0.46 -0.93
CA ALA A 13 3.18 -0.33 -1.49
C ALA A 13 2.62 -1.69 -1.94
N ARG A 14 3.46 -2.54 -2.54
CA ARG A 14 3.08 -3.90 -2.92
C ARG A 14 2.71 -4.73 -1.69
N HIS A 15 3.56 -4.75 -0.67
CA HIS A 15 3.31 -5.52 0.54
C HIS A 15 2.03 -5.07 1.27
N ALA A 16 1.82 -3.75 1.37
CA ALA A 16 0.63 -3.19 1.98
C ALA A 16 -0.64 -3.56 1.19
N LYS A 17 -0.56 -3.55 -0.15
CA LYS A 17 -1.65 -3.99 -1.03
C LYS A 17 -1.98 -5.48 -0.84
N GLU A 18 -0.96 -6.34 -0.83
CA GLU A 18 -1.13 -7.79 -0.65
C GLU A 18 -1.81 -8.10 0.70
N ARG A 19 -1.42 -7.40 1.78
CA ARG A 19 -2.09 -7.51 3.09
C ARG A 19 -3.53 -7.02 3.06
N HIS A 20 -3.78 -5.85 2.47
CA HIS A 20 -5.13 -5.31 2.33
C HIS A 20 -6.05 -6.26 1.56
N ASP A 21 -5.60 -6.80 0.44
CA ASP A 21 -6.41 -7.67 -0.42
C ASP A 21 -6.72 -9.01 0.27
N LEU A 22 -5.75 -9.59 0.99
CA LEU A 22 -5.97 -10.78 1.80
C LEU A 22 -7.06 -10.54 2.85
N TYR A 23 -7.00 -9.40 3.54
CA TYR A 23 -7.97 -9.05 4.57
C TYR A 23 -9.34 -8.67 4.01
N ARG A 24 -9.37 -8.01 2.85
CA ARG A 24 -10.61 -7.74 2.11
C ARG A 24 -11.32 -9.04 1.75
N ALA A 25 -10.59 -10.04 1.26
CA ALA A 25 -11.15 -11.36 0.96
C ALA A 25 -11.70 -12.06 2.22
N LYS A 26 -11.02 -11.93 3.37
CA LYS A 26 -11.52 -12.45 4.65
C LYS A 26 -12.80 -11.75 5.12
N MET A 27 -12.90 -10.43 4.93
CA MET A 27 -14.05 -9.62 5.36
C MET A 27 -15.34 -10.03 4.63
N TYR A 28 -15.25 -10.41 3.36
CA TYR A 28 -16.40 -10.93 2.59
C TYR A 28 -16.55 -12.44 2.66
N GLY A 29 -15.74 -13.13 3.48
CA GLY A 29 -15.79 -14.57 3.68
C GLY A 29 -16.62 -14.98 4.91
N PRO A 30 -16.72 -16.29 5.20
CA PRO A 30 -17.51 -16.81 6.31
C PRO A 30 -16.91 -16.55 7.70
N ARG A 31 -15.74 -15.88 7.79
CA ARG A 31 -15.06 -15.61 9.06
C ARG A 31 -15.35 -14.17 9.53
N PRO A 32 -15.71 -13.97 10.81
CA PRO A 32 -15.74 -12.63 11.37
C PRO A 32 -14.32 -12.06 11.32
N THR A 33 -14.16 -10.94 10.62
CA THR A 33 -12.91 -10.19 10.56
C THR A 33 -13.12 -8.90 11.34
N ASP A 34 -12.12 -8.45 12.11
CA ASP A 34 -12.23 -7.19 12.84
C ASP A 34 -12.26 -6.01 11.84
N PRO A 35 -13.38 -5.27 11.76
CA PRO A 35 -13.49 -4.14 10.83
C PRO A 35 -12.56 -2.99 11.18
N ALA A 36 -12.09 -2.87 12.43
CA ALA A 36 -11.09 -1.87 12.81
C ALA A 36 -9.72 -2.23 12.23
N GLU A 37 -9.29 -3.49 12.35
CA GLU A 37 -8.03 -3.97 11.77
C GLU A 37 -8.01 -3.79 10.25
N PHE A 38 -9.13 -4.04 9.57
CA PHE A 38 -9.24 -3.77 8.13
C PHE A 38 -9.06 -2.28 7.79
N ARG A 39 -9.65 -1.38 8.57
CA ARG A 39 -9.48 0.08 8.37
C ARG A 39 -8.04 0.51 8.60
N GLU A 40 -7.31 -0.08 9.54
CA GLU A 40 -5.88 0.19 9.72
C GLU A 40 -5.09 -0.21 8.47
N LEU A 41 -5.33 -1.43 7.96
CA LEU A 41 -4.66 -1.93 6.76
C LEU A 41 -4.95 -1.07 5.53
N GLU A 42 -6.20 -0.63 5.38
CA GLU A 42 -6.58 0.28 4.31
C GLU A 42 -5.84 1.63 4.40
N ARG A 43 -5.72 2.21 5.61
CA ARG A 43 -4.95 3.43 5.81
C ARG A 43 -3.46 3.26 5.51
N HIS A 44 -2.87 2.15 5.93
CA HIS A 44 -1.47 1.84 5.61
C HIS A 44 -1.25 1.68 4.11
N TYR A 45 -2.14 0.95 3.42
CA TYR A 45 -2.08 0.80 1.97
C TYR A 45 -2.17 2.15 1.24
N ARG A 46 -3.15 3.00 1.61
CA ARG A 46 -3.31 4.33 1.00
C ARG A 46 -2.08 5.19 1.21
N ALA A 47 -1.57 5.25 2.44
CA ALA A 47 -0.37 6.04 2.75
C ALA A 47 0.86 5.58 1.95
N ALA A 48 1.09 4.26 1.84
CA ALA A 48 2.19 3.72 1.06
C ALA A 48 2.04 4.00 -0.45
N ALA A 49 0.82 3.85 -0.98
CA ALA A 49 0.51 4.15 -2.37
C ALA A 49 0.68 5.65 -2.70
N GLU A 50 0.29 6.55 -1.80
CA GLU A 50 0.48 8.00 -1.95
C GLU A 50 1.96 8.39 -1.97
N ARG A 51 2.78 7.83 -1.06
CA ARG A 51 4.24 8.04 -1.05
C ARG A 51 4.86 7.58 -2.36
N LEU A 52 4.48 6.40 -2.84
CA LEU A 52 4.98 5.87 -4.11
C LEU A 52 4.57 6.75 -5.29
N ARG A 53 3.30 7.18 -5.34
CA ARG A 53 2.81 8.08 -6.39
C ARG A 53 3.59 9.40 -6.41
N HIS A 54 3.82 9.99 -5.24
CA HIS A 54 4.57 11.23 -5.13
C HIS A 54 6.05 11.05 -5.51
N ALA A 55 6.68 9.94 -5.12
CA ALA A 55 8.04 9.62 -5.52
C ALA A 55 8.15 9.40 -7.04
N LYS A 56 7.19 8.70 -7.66
CA LYS A 56 7.14 8.52 -9.12
C LYS A 56 6.97 9.83 -9.86
N ALA A 57 6.07 10.71 -9.41
CA ALA A 57 5.88 12.02 -10.03
C ALA A 57 7.13 12.91 -9.96
N GLN A 58 7.90 12.82 -8.87
CA GLN A 58 9.18 13.52 -8.73
C GLN A 58 10.29 12.92 -9.60
N ASP A 59 10.25 11.62 -9.86
CA ASP A 59 11.20 10.94 -10.74
C ASP A 59 10.93 11.29 -12.21
N ASP A 60 9.67 11.21 -12.64
CA ASP A 60 9.22 11.56 -14.00
C ASP A 60 9.43 13.04 -14.33
N GLY A 61 9.22 13.94 -13.36
CA GLY A 61 9.44 15.39 -13.52
C GLY A 61 10.90 15.82 -13.36
N SER A 62 11.80 14.90 -13.00
CA SER A 62 13.23 15.14 -12.87
C SER A 62 14.04 14.53 -14.02
N ALA A 63 13.37 13.93 -15.01
CA ALA A 63 13.92 13.44 -16.28
C ALA A 63 13.75 14.48 -17.39
#